data_AF-A0A9D1JW77-F1
#
_entry.id   AF-A0A9D1JW77-F1
#
_cell.length_a   1.000
_cell.length_b   1.000
_cell.length_c   1.000
_cell.angle_alpha   90.00
_cell.angle_beta   90.00
_cell.angle_gamma   90.00
#
_symmetry.space_group_name_H-M   'P 1'
#
loop_
_entity.id
_entity.type
_entity.pdbx_description
1 polymer ?
#
loop_
_entity_poly.entity_id
_entity_poly.type
_entity_poly.pdbx_seq_one_letter_code
_entity_poly.pdbx_strand_id
1 'polypeptide(L)'
;MSKMKRLEKMFNNTADFPPGFFLHAARLCTGLSRGLLAGKMGISVGTLTAYERGSAKIPPRVMLQIFLFGLDFYRRASSIDTE
;
A
#
# COMPACT_ATOMS: atom_id res chain seq x y z
N MET A 1 -15.86 -21.90 -5.16
CA MET A 1 -14.86 -21.05 -5.84
C MET A 1 -13.63 -20.95 -4.93
N SER A 2 -12.42 -21.29 -5.41
CA SER A 2 -11.20 -21.27 -4.58
C SER A 2 -10.79 -19.85 -4.17
N LYS A 3 -10.23 -19.68 -2.96
CA LYS A 3 -9.78 -18.39 -2.38
C LYS A 3 -8.80 -17.65 -3.32
N MET A 4 -7.97 -18.40 -4.04
CA MET A 4 -7.00 -17.89 -5.01
C MET A 4 -7.67 -17.36 -6.28
N LYS A 5 -8.65 -18.09 -6.84
CA LYS A 5 -9.45 -17.62 -7.99
C LYS A 5 -10.27 -16.38 -7.66
N ARG A 6 -10.69 -16.21 -6.39
CA ARG A 6 -11.39 -15.02 -5.91
C ARG A 6 -10.44 -13.81 -5.85
N LEU A 7 -9.21 -14.02 -5.39
CA LEU A 7 -8.17 -12.99 -5.39
C LEU A 7 -7.76 -12.58 -6.80
N GLU A 8 -7.52 -13.53 -7.73
CA GLU A 8 -7.22 -13.22 -9.13
C GLU A 8 -8.34 -12.41 -9.80
N LYS A 9 -9.61 -12.80 -9.56
CA LYS A 9 -10.76 -12.05 -10.06
C LYS A 9 -10.87 -10.64 -9.45
N MET A 10 -10.44 -10.45 -8.20
CA MET A 10 -10.39 -9.14 -7.54
C MET A 10 -9.26 -8.26 -8.09
N PHE A 11 -8.09 -8.83 -8.41
CA PHE A 11 -6.98 -8.04 -8.97
C PHE A 11 -7.23 -7.59 -10.42
N ASN A 12 -8.05 -8.30 -11.19
CA ASN A 12 -8.36 -7.96 -12.58
C ASN A 12 -9.32 -6.77 -12.76
N ASN A 13 -9.89 -6.22 -11.69
CA ASN A 13 -10.71 -5.01 -11.75
C ASN A 13 -10.34 -4.04 -10.63
N THR A 14 -9.23 -3.31 -10.82
CA THR A 14 -8.69 -2.36 -9.83
C THR A 14 -9.64 -1.20 -9.51
N ALA A 15 -10.64 -0.95 -10.36
CA ALA A 15 -11.68 0.07 -10.14
C ALA A 15 -12.63 -0.27 -8.97
N ASP A 16 -12.77 -1.55 -8.61
CA ASP A 16 -13.69 -1.99 -7.55
C ASP A 16 -13.11 -1.82 -6.14
N PHE A 17 -11.81 -1.50 -6.03
CA PHE A 17 -11.10 -1.42 -4.75
C PHE A 17 -10.68 0.01 -4.43
N PRO A 18 -11.09 0.57 -3.28
CA PRO A 18 -10.69 1.90 -2.89
C PRO A 18 -9.16 1.95 -2.71
N PRO A 19 -8.49 3.08 -3.02
CA PRO A 19 -7.04 3.23 -2.88
C PRO A 19 -6.48 2.81 -1.50
N GLY A 20 -7.27 2.93 -0.44
CA GLY A 20 -6.93 2.47 0.91
C GLY A 20 -6.68 0.96 1.02
N PHE A 21 -7.40 0.15 0.24
CA PHE A 21 -7.22 -1.30 0.18
C PHE A 21 -5.82 -1.65 -0.35
N PHE A 22 -5.42 -1.04 -1.47
CA PHE A 22 -4.11 -1.28 -2.08
C PHE A 22 -2.97 -0.80 -1.17
N LEU A 23 -3.15 0.34 -0.50
CA LEU A 23 -2.20 0.83 0.50
C LEU A 23 -2.00 -0.20 1.62
N HIS A 24 -3.10 -0.74 2.17
CA HIS A 24 -3.05 -1.73 3.24
C HIS A 24 -2.36 -3.02 2.77
N ALA A 25 -2.73 -3.53 1.59
CA ALA A 25 -2.15 -4.74 1.02
C ALA A 25 -0.64 -4.56 0.77
N ALA A 26 -0.23 -3.45 0.13
CA ALA A 26 1.17 -3.15 -0.13
C ALA A 26 2.00 -3.06 1.16
N ARG A 27 1.46 -2.42 2.21
CA ARG A 27 2.12 -2.35 3.52
C ARG A 27 2.33 -3.75 4.12
N LEU A 28 1.34 -4.63 4.03
CA LEU A 28 1.45 -6.00 4.54
C LEU A 28 2.47 -6.83 3.74
N CYS A 29 2.44 -6.75 2.40
CA CYS A 29 3.38 -7.46 1.53
C CYS A 29 4.83 -7.04 1.76
N THR A 30 5.07 -5.80 2.21
CA THR A 30 6.41 -5.27 2.51
C THR A 30 6.80 -5.42 3.99
N GLY A 31 5.95 -6.01 4.83
CA GLY A 31 6.23 -6.21 6.26
C GLY A 31 6.31 -4.91 7.08
N LEU A 32 5.86 -3.78 6.54
CA LEU A 32 6.00 -2.48 7.20
C LEU A 32 4.98 -2.32 8.32
N SER A 33 5.45 -1.85 9.49
CA SER A 33 4.53 -1.39 10.53
C SER A 33 3.83 -0.10 10.09
N ARG A 34 2.63 0.14 10.62
CA ARG A 34 1.92 1.41 10.38
C ARG A 34 2.74 2.61 10.87
N GLY A 35 3.42 2.48 12.01
CA GLY A 35 4.27 3.54 12.56
C GLY A 35 5.39 3.94 11.61
N LEU A 36 6.08 2.96 11.03
CA LEU A 36 7.17 3.21 10.10
C LEU A 36 6.69 3.86 8.80
N LEU A 37 5.60 3.36 8.22
CA LEU A 37 5.02 3.93 7.01
C LEU A 37 4.48 5.35 7.26
N ALA A 38 3.74 5.55 8.35
CA ALA A 38 3.20 6.86 8.72
C ALA A 38 4.32 7.88 8.94
N GLY A 39 5.40 7.50 9.64
CA GLY A 39 6.57 8.34 9.84
C GLY A 39 7.25 8.74 8.53
N LYS A 40 7.43 7.79 7.60
CA LYS A 40 8.00 8.10 6.28
C LYS A 40 7.10 9.00 5.42
N MET A 41 5.79 8.88 5.59
CA MET A 41 4.80 9.71 4.88
C MET A 41 4.58 11.07 5.55
N GLY A 42 5.11 11.30 6.75
CA GLY A 42 4.89 12.52 7.52
C GLY A 42 3.44 12.68 7.99
N ILE A 43 2.74 11.58 8.29
CA ILE A 43 1.36 11.56 8.78
C ILE A 43 1.26 10.80 10.11
N SER A 44 0.14 10.97 10.82
CA SER A 44 -0.12 10.17 12.03
C SER A 44 -0.52 8.73 11.69
N VAL A 45 -0.29 7.81 12.63
CA VAL A 45 -0.77 6.41 12.52
C VAL A 45 -2.29 6.35 12.42
N GLY A 46 -3.01 7.24 13.10
CA GLY A 46 -4.47 7.35 13.02
C GLY A 46 -4.93 7.74 11.62
N THR A 47 -4.27 8.72 11.02
CA THR A 47 -4.51 9.15 9.63
C THR A 47 -4.27 8.01 8.65
N LEU A 48 -3.14 7.30 8.78
CA LEU A 48 -2.85 6.12 7.95
C LEU A 48 -3.92 5.02 8.11
N THR A 49 -4.36 4.77 9.34
CA THR A 49 -5.41 3.77 9.63
C THR A 49 -6.74 4.16 8.99
N ALA A 50 -7.10 5.44 9.01
CA ALA A 50 -8.31 5.94 8.36
C ALA A 50 -8.25 5.79 6.83
N TYR A 51 -7.08 6.03 6.24
CA TYR A 51 -6.86 5.78 4.81
C TYR A 51 -6.97 4.30 4.46
N GLU A 52 -6.30 3.41 5.18
CA GLU A 52 -6.36 1.95 4.95
C GLU A 52 -7.78 1.40 5.03
N ARG A 53 -8.61 1.93 5.94
CA ARG A 53 -10.00 1.52 6.14
C ARG A 53 -10.98 2.16 5.16
N GLY A 54 -10.53 3.14 4.37
CA GLY A 54 -11.39 3.94 3.49
C GLY A 54 -12.32 4.90 4.23
N SER A 55 -12.12 5.13 5.53
CA SER A 55 -12.92 6.06 6.33
C SER A 55 -12.49 7.53 6.16
N ALA A 56 -11.40 7.78 5.42
CA ALA A 56 -10.95 9.10 5.04
C ALA A 56 -10.46 9.11 3.59
N LYS A 57 -10.73 10.23 2.89
CA LYS A 57 -10.24 10.44 1.53
C LYS A 57 -8.74 10.71 1.54
N ILE A 58 -7.98 10.00 0.71
CA ILE A 58 -6.54 10.19 0.58
C ILE A 58 -6.29 11.44 -0.30
N PRO A 59 -5.56 12.46 0.19
CA PRO A 59 -5.19 13.60 -0.64
C PRO A 59 -4.31 13.17 -1.83
N PRO A 60 -4.42 13.80 -3.01
CA PRO A 60 -3.62 13.43 -4.19
C PRO A 60 -2.11 13.38 -3.95
N ARG A 61 -1.57 14.34 -3.17
CA ARG A 61 -0.15 14.37 -2.77
C ARG A 61 0.26 13.11 -1.99
N VAL A 62 -0.59 12.66 -1.08
CA VAL A 62 -0.35 11.44 -0.27
C VAL A 62 -0.47 10.22 -1.16
N MET A 63 -1.42 10.21 -2.10
CA MET A 63 -1.59 9.12 -3.06
C MET A 63 -0.34 8.95 -3.95
N LEU A 64 0.24 10.06 -4.44
CA LEU A 64 1.52 10.04 -5.15
C LEU A 64 2.65 9.48 -4.28
N GLN A 65 2.74 9.87 -3.00
CA GLN A 65 3.72 9.30 -2.08
C GLN A 65 3.54 7.79 -1.90
N ILE A 66 2.30 7.28 -1.81
CA ILE A 66 2.00 5.85 -1.72
C ILE A 66 2.49 5.11 -2.97
N PHE A 67 2.17 5.63 -4.16
CA PHE A 67 2.61 5.05 -5.43
C PHE A 67 4.13 5.02 -5.55
N LEU A 68 4.80 6.12 -5.21
CA LEU A 68 6.26 6.22 -5.26
C LEU A 68 6.94 5.36 -4.19
N PHE A 69 6.29 5.12 -3.05
CA PHE A 69 6.85 4.25 -2.00
C PHE A 69 7.07 2.82 -2.49
N GLY A 70 6.18 2.31 -3.34
CA GLY A 70 6.35 1.01 -4.00
C GLY A 70 7.62 0.95 -4.85
N LEU A 71 7.97 2.03 -5.55
CA LEU A 71 9.19 2.12 -6.36
C LEU A 71 10.46 2.23 -5.50
N ASP A 72 10.42 3.00 -4.40
CA ASP A 72 11.56 3.16 -3.49
C ASP A 72 11.91 1.84 -2.78
N PHE A 73 10.88 1.04 -2.44
CA PHE A 73 11.07 -0.29 -1.87
C PHE A 73 11.60 -1.29 -2.91
N TYR A 74 10.99 -1.34 -4.11
CA TYR A 74 11.47 -2.22 -5.19
C TYR A 74 12.91 -1.91 -5.58
N ARG A 75 13.30 -0.63 -5.61
CA ARG A 75 14.68 -0.21 -5.91
C ARG A 75 15.72 -0.70 -4.89
N ARG A 76 15.34 -0.87 -3.62
CA ARG A 76 16.23 -1.43 -2.58
C ARG A 76 16.24 -2.95 -2.56
N ALA A 77 15.13 -3.58 -2.90
CA ALA A 77 15.06 -5.04 -2.99
C ALA A 77 15.93 -5.55 -4.16
N SER A 78 15.99 -4.83 -5.29
CA SER A 78 16.80 -5.21 -6.45
C SER A 78 18.31 -4.97 -6.28
N SER A 79 18.76 -4.37 -5.18
CA SER A 79 20.19 -4.21 -4.85
C SER A 79 20.76 -5.34 -3.97
N ILE A 80 19.98 -6.38 -3.69
CA ILE A 80 20.41 -7.52 -2.85
C ILE A 80 20.88 -8.72 -3.70
N ASP A 81 20.70 -8.70 -5.01
CA ASP A 81 21.07 -9.81 -5.91
C ASP A 81 22.35 -9.55 -6.73
N THR A 82 23.38 -8.95 -6.12
CA THR A 82 24.70 -8.83 -6.77
C THR A 82 25.82 -9.12 -5.77
N GLU A 83 25.93 -10.38 -5.36
CA GLU A 83 27.16 -11.00 -4.86
C GLU A 83 27.11 -12.52 -5.07
#